data_AF-A0A7V6ZQ92-F1
#
_entry.id   AF-A0A7V6ZQ92-F1
#
_cell.length_a   1.000
_cell.length_b   1.000
_cell.length_c   1.000
_cell.angle_alpha   90.00
_cell.angle_beta   90.00
_cell.angle_gamma   90.00
#
_symmetry.space_group_name_H-M   'P 1'
#
loop_
_entity.id
_entity.type
_entity.pdbx_description
1 polymer ?
#
loop_
_entity_poly.entity_id
_entity_poly.type
_entity_poly.pdbx_seq_one_letter_code
_entity_poly.pdbx_strand_id
1 'polypeptide(L)'
;MKKLLGIISLIAIALFLVACDGGKETSEDIFALLMEAEDLSGMKNKMGTIIREDGDLGLPKQYKGVQITYKSRNPEIINDDGVVTLPGECWIESRDQKGEKVFEGLNDNWPVVIDVTLSYKGIERTAKLLFVVAPREGYTCDKYKG
;
A
#
# COMPACT_ATOMS: atom_id res chain seq x y z
N MET A 1 64.06 -18.44 8.13
CA MET A 1 62.69 -18.99 8.04
C MET A 1 61.70 -18.42 9.06
N LYS A 2 62.09 -18.01 10.28
CA LYS A 2 61.17 -17.43 11.29
C LYS A 2 60.57 -16.06 10.93
N LYS A 3 61.28 -15.22 10.15
CA LYS A 3 60.78 -13.89 9.73
C LYS A 3 59.73 -13.94 8.61
N LEU A 4 59.69 -15.02 7.82
CA LEU A 4 58.72 -15.19 6.73
C LEU A 4 57.34 -15.63 7.28
N LEU A 5 57.33 -16.46 8.33
CA LEU A 5 56.11 -16.94 8.99
C LEU A 5 55.34 -15.82 9.71
N GLY A 6 56.03 -14.82 10.27
CA GLY A 6 55.38 -13.68 10.92
C GLY A 6 54.65 -12.75 9.94
N ILE A 7 55.20 -12.57 8.74
CA ILE A 7 54.62 -11.70 7.70
C ILE A 7 53.35 -12.34 7.10
N ILE A 8 53.37 -13.66 6.86
CA ILE A 8 52.20 -14.40 6.35
C ILE A 8 51.05 -14.39 7.36
N SER A 9 51.35 -14.48 8.66
CA SER A 9 50.34 -14.42 9.72
C SER A 9 49.68 -13.04 9.86
N LEU A 10 50.39 -11.95 9.55
CA LEU A 10 49.83 -10.58 9.58
C LEU A 10 48.93 -10.29 8.37
N ILE A 11 49.28 -10.82 7.20
CA ILE A 11 48.50 -10.64 5.96
C ILE A 11 47.18 -11.44 6.04
N ALA A 12 47.17 -12.61 6.66
CA ALA A 12 45.96 -13.40 6.85
C ALA A 12 44.94 -12.70 7.76
N ILE A 13 45.39 -12.00 8.81
CA ILE A 13 44.49 -11.24 9.72
C ILE A 13 43.92 -10.00 9.04
N ALA A 14 44.71 -9.32 8.19
CA ALA A 14 44.21 -8.19 7.39
C ALA A 14 43.16 -8.61 6.35
N LEU A 15 43.27 -9.82 5.78
CA LEU A 15 42.29 -10.36 4.83
C LEU A 15 40.98 -10.80 5.49
N PHE A 16 41.00 -11.19 6.78
CA PHE A 16 39.77 -11.51 7.52
C PHE A 16 38.98 -10.27 7.97
N LEU A 17 39.59 -9.08 8.03
CA LEU A 17 38.88 -7.84 8.36
C LEU A 17 38.16 -7.20 7.18
N VAL A 18 38.52 -7.55 5.93
CA VAL A 18 37.89 -7.02 4.71
C VAL A 18 36.64 -7.83 4.29
N ALA A 19 36.38 -8.97 4.93
CA ALA A 19 35.26 -9.85 4.60
C ALA A 19 33.95 -9.59 5.38
N CYS A 20 33.92 -8.57 6.25
CA CYS A 20 32.74 -8.20 7.03
C CYS A 20 32.22 -6.80 6.68
N ASP A 21 32.13 -6.46 5.39
CA ASP A 21 31.29 -5.34 4.94
C ASP A 21 29.95 -5.88 4.45
N GLY A 22 29.26 -6.58 5.36
CA GLY A 22 27.82 -6.80 5.23
C GLY A 22 27.16 -5.48 5.58
N GLY A 23 27.03 -4.60 4.58
CA GLY A 23 26.49 -3.25 4.72
C GLY A 23 25.25 -3.25 5.62
N LYS A 24 25.39 -2.71 6.82
CA LYS A 24 24.27 -2.53 7.73
C LYS A 24 23.43 -1.40 7.16
N GLU A 25 22.34 -1.76 6.46
CA GLU A 25 21.28 -0.80 6.13
C GLU A 25 20.90 -0.04 7.40
N THR A 26 20.97 1.28 7.34
CA THR A 26 20.62 2.13 8.46
C THR A 26 19.10 2.22 8.58
N SER A 27 18.59 2.66 9.74
CA SER A 27 17.16 2.92 9.92
C SER A 27 16.62 3.97 8.96
N GLU A 28 17.45 4.93 8.55
CA GLU A 28 17.09 5.96 7.57
C GLU A 28 16.92 5.36 6.17
N ASP A 29 17.81 4.44 5.78
CA ASP A 29 17.69 3.71 4.50
C ASP A 29 16.42 2.86 4.44
N ILE A 30 16.07 2.19 5.55
CA ILE A 30 14.83 1.40 5.67
C ILE A 30 13.60 2.30 5.53
N PHE A 31 13.61 3.46 6.19
CA PHE A 31 12.48 4.39 6.10
C PHE A 31 12.32 4.96 4.68
N ALA A 32 13.42 5.29 4.01
CA ALA A 32 13.41 5.71 2.62
C ALA A 32 12.86 4.61 1.70
N LEU A 33 13.24 3.35 1.92
CA LEU A 33 12.71 2.20 1.18
C LEU A 33 11.19 2.01 1.41
N LEU A 34 10.70 2.19 2.64
CA LEU A 34 9.27 2.11 2.94
C LEU A 34 8.48 3.25 2.28
N MET A 35 9.05 4.46 2.22
CA MET A 35 8.46 5.58 1.46
C MET A 35 8.44 5.30 -0.05
N GLU A 36 9.54 4.77 -0.59
CA GLU A 36 9.63 4.39 -2.00
C GLU A 36 8.59 3.31 -2.36
N ALA A 37 8.43 2.29 -1.50
CA ALA A 37 7.45 1.23 -1.66
C ALA A 37 6.00 1.77 -1.64
N GLU A 38 5.72 2.75 -0.78
CA GLU A 38 4.43 3.44 -0.75
C GLU A 38 4.15 4.16 -2.07
N ASP A 39 5.10 4.94 -2.59
CA ASP A 39 4.94 5.69 -3.84
C ASP A 39 4.88 4.79 -5.09
N LEU A 40 5.73 3.74 -5.17
CA LEU A 40 5.89 2.88 -6.36
C LEU A 40 4.86 1.76 -6.50
N SER A 41 4.15 1.45 -5.43
CA SER A 41 3.02 0.50 -5.44
C SER A 41 1.92 0.81 -6.48
N GLY A 42 2.03 1.92 -7.23
CA GLY A 42 1.01 2.38 -8.17
C GLY A 42 -0.23 2.93 -7.47
N MET A 43 -0.21 2.94 -6.13
CA MET A 43 -1.31 3.37 -5.28
C MET A 43 -1.74 4.81 -5.60
N LYS A 44 -0.77 5.70 -5.83
CA LYS A 44 -1.03 7.10 -6.21
C LYS A 44 -1.70 7.27 -7.59
N ASN A 45 -1.42 6.36 -8.53
CA ASN A 45 -1.98 6.43 -9.89
C ASN A 45 -3.41 5.88 -9.97
N LYS A 46 -3.77 4.96 -9.07
CA LYS A 46 -5.14 4.44 -8.96
C LYS A 46 -6.04 5.34 -8.11
N MET A 47 -5.45 6.12 -7.20
CA MET A 47 -6.15 7.13 -6.41
C MET A 47 -6.67 8.26 -7.31
N GLY A 48 -7.97 8.55 -7.20
CA GLY A 48 -8.62 9.66 -7.92
C GLY A 48 -9.31 9.27 -9.23
N THR A 49 -9.23 8.01 -9.65
CA THR A 49 -10.09 7.48 -10.73
C THR A 49 -11.29 6.76 -10.14
N ILE A 50 -12.45 6.90 -10.81
CA ILE A 50 -13.66 6.18 -10.41
C ILE A 50 -13.62 4.80 -11.07
N ILE A 51 -13.60 3.75 -10.25
CA ILE A 51 -13.66 2.35 -10.70
C ILE A 51 -15.08 2.04 -11.17
N ARG A 52 -15.22 1.44 -12.35
CA ARG A 52 -16.52 1.18 -13.00
C ARG A 52 -16.72 -0.27 -13.43
N GLU A 53 -15.81 -1.15 -13.04
CA GLU A 53 -15.84 -2.57 -13.41
C GLU A 53 -15.48 -3.42 -12.20
N ASP A 54 -16.09 -4.61 -12.13
CA ASP A 54 -15.67 -5.68 -11.23
C ASP A 54 -14.25 -6.13 -11.65
N GLY A 55 -13.42 -6.51 -10.69
CA GLY A 55 -12.10 -7.07 -11.02
C GLY A 55 -11.00 -6.78 -10.01
N ASP A 56 -9.82 -7.30 -10.30
CA ASP A 56 -8.66 -7.17 -9.44
C ASP A 56 -7.93 -5.84 -9.70
N LEU A 57 -7.69 -5.07 -8.64
CA LEU A 57 -6.86 -3.87 -8.70
C LEU A 57 -5.38 -4.17 -8.91
N GLY A 58 -4.93 -5.43 -8.79
CA GLY A 58 -3.54 -5.82 -8.95
C GLY A 58 -2.65 -5.15 -7.91
N LEU A 59 -3.11 -5.09 -6.66
CA LEU A 59 -2.35 -4.44 -5.58
C LEU A 59 -1.07 -5.25 -5.27
N PRO A 60 0.12 -4.61 -5.26
CA PRO A 60 1.37 -5.32 -5.05
C PRO A 60 1.50 -5.82 -3.61
N LYS A 61 1.86 -7.08 -3.45
CA LYS A 61 2.06 -7.69 -2.12
C LYS A 61 3.50 -7.57 -1.60
N GLN A 62 4.42 -7.16 -2.46
CA GLN A 62 5.84 -7.01 -2.14
C GLN A 62 6.53 -5.98 -3.04
N TYR A 63 7.50 -5.24 -2.49
CA TYR A 63 8.40 -4.38 -3.25
C TYR A 63 9.81 -4.39 -2.66
N LYS A 64 10.84 -4.79 -3.42
CA LYS A 64 12.25 -4.85 -2.96
C LYS A 64 12.42 -5.51 -1.56
N GLY A 65 11.64 -6.57 -1.27
CA GLY A 65 11.65 -7.28 0.02
C GLY A 65 10.78 -6.66 1.12
N VAL A 66 10.23 -5.46 0.92
CA VAL A 66 9.16 -4.91 1.77
C VAL A 66 7.89 -5.71 1.54
N GLN A 67 7.29 -6.23 2.60
CA GLN A 67 5.99 -6.90 2.55
C GLN A 67 4.88 -5.87 2.67
N ILE A 68 3.84 -6.00 1.84
CA ILE A 68 2.72 -5.07 1.80
C ILE A 68 1.43 -5.86 2.04
N THR A 69 0.66 -5.46 3.05
CA THR A 69 -0.65 -6.03 3.36
C THR A 69 -1.72 -4.96 3.33
N TYR A 70 -2.94 -5.39 3.00
CA TYR A 70 -4.09 -4.52 2.81
C TYR A 70 -5.23 -4.96 3.71
N LYS A 71 -5.97 -3.99 4.23
CA LYS A 71 -7.19 -4.22 4.98
C LYS A 71 -8.26 -3.23 4.52
N SER A 72 -9.31 -3.74 3.88
CA SER A 72 -10.44 -2.91 3.47
C SER A 72 -11.38 -2.65 4.63
N ARG A 73 -11.93 -1.43 4.65
CA ARG A 73 -13.03 -1.07 5.56
C ARG A 73 -14.41 -1.41 5.00
N ASN A 74 -14.48 -1.72 3.71
CA ASN A 74 -15.68 -2.12 2.98
C ASN A 74 -15.36 -3.38 2.16
N PRO A 75 -15.10 -4.53 2.82
CA PRO A 75 -14.67 -5.76 2.15
C PRO A 75 -15.70 -6.30 1.14
N GLU A 76 -16.96 -5.88 1.25
CA GLU A 76 -18.04 -6.16 0.31
C GLU A 76 -17.91 -5.42 -1.03
N ILE A 77 -17.23 -4.27 -1.06
CA ILE A 77 -16.99 -3.49 -2.28
C ILE A 77 -15.58 -3.71 -2.82
N ILE A 78 -14.57 -3.66 -1.95
CA ILE A 78 -13.20 -4.04 -2.29
C ILE A 78 -12.68 -4.90 -1.16
N ASN A 79 -12.30 -6.14 -1.42
CA ASN A 79 -11.80 -7.03 -0.37
C ASN A 79 -10.33 -6.76 -0.02
N ASP A 80 -9.80 -7.49 0.98
CA ASP A 80 -8.41 -7.36 1.44
C ASP A 80 -7.36 -7.78 0.39
N ASP A 81 -7.76 -8.48 -0.68
CA ASP A 81 -6.89 -8.82 -1.80
C ASP A 81 -6.92 -7.76 -2.93
N GLY A 82 -7.78 -6.75 -2.81
CA GLY A 82 -7.95 -5.70 -3.83
C GLY A 82 -8.92 -6.08 -4.94
N VAL A 83 -9.76 -7.10 -4.76
CA VAL A 83 -10.81 -7.45 -5.71
C VAL A 83 -12.04 -6.58 -5.49
N VAL A 84 -12.46 -5.89 -6.55
CA VAL A 84 -13.61 -5.00 -6.60
C VAL A 84 -14.87 -5.78 -6.97
N THR A 85 -15.95 -5.53 -6.23
CA THR A 85 -17.31 -5.90 -6.55
C THR A 85 -18.16 -4.64 -6.58
N LEU A 86 -18.73 -4.29 -7.73
CA LEU A 86 -19.56 -3.10 -7.87
C LEU A 86 -20.85 -3.26 -7.05
N PRO A 87 -21.21 -2.25 -6.23
CA PRO A 87 -22.42 -2.30 -5.43
C PRO A 87 -23.67 -2.30 -6.30
N GLY A 88 -24.66 -3.10 -5.89
CA GLY A 88 -26.03 -3.09 -6.42
C GLY A 88 -26.93 -2.09 -5.69
N GLU A 89 -26.36 -1.01 -5.17
CA GLU A 89 -27.08 0.07 -4.51
C GLU A 89 -26.25 1.35 -4.61
N CYS A 90 -26.93 2.49 -4.56
CA CYS A 90 -26.26 3.77 -4.62
C CYS A 90 -25.76 4.19 -3.23
N TRP A 91 -24.72 5.01 -3.18
CA TRP A 91 -24.18 5.51 -1.92
C TRP A 91 -25.05 6.65 -1.37
N ILE A 92 -25.98 6.32 -0.49
CA ILE A 92 -26.98 7.29 -0.01
C ILE A 92 -26.38 8.37 0.92
N GLU A 93 -25.19 8.15 1.50
CA GLU A 93 -24.62 9.04 2.52
C GLU A 93 -23.51 9.97 2.00
N SER A 94 -23.83 11.16 1.48
CA SER A 94 -22.85 12.25 1.49
C SER A 94 -22.97 13.01 2.81
N ARG A 95 -21.97 12.91 3.68
CA ARG A 95 -21.89 13.76 4.88
C ARG A 95 -21.18 15.07 4.56
N ASP A 96 -21.52 16.15 5.25
CA ASP A 96 -20.67 17.35 5.24
C ASP A 96 -19.27 17.03 5.78
N GLN A 97 -18.31 17.93 5.57
CA GLN A 97 -16.92 17.76 6.05
C GLN A 97 -16.80 17.60 7.57
N LYS A 98 -17.88 17.84 8.34
CA LYS A 98 -17.94 17.71 9.79
C LYS A 98 -18.69 16.45 10.25
N GLY A 99 -19.30 15.69 9.34
CA GLY A 99 -20.11 14.52 9.66
C GLY A 99 -21.48 14.82 10.29
N GLU A 100 -21.86 16.10 10.39
CA GLU A 100 -23.01 16.57 11.17
C GLU A 100 -24.32 16.51 10.36
N LYS A 101 -24.22 16.73 9.05
CA LYS A 101 -25.37 16.69 8.14
C LYS A 101 -25.22 15.60 7.11
N VAL A 102 -26.19 14.70 7.07
CA VAL A 102 -26.36 13.71 5.98
C VAL A 102 -27.13 14.38 4.85
N PHE A 103 -26.61 14.24 3.63
CA PHE A 103 -27.30 14.62 2.43
C PHE A 103 -27.60 13.36 1.61
N GLU A 104 -28.88 13.04 1.51
CA GLU A 104 -29.38 11.92 0.73
C GLU A 104 -29.36 12.24 -0.77
N GLY A 105 -28.99 11.26 -1.60
CA GLY A 105 -29.10 11.35 -3.06
C GLY A 105 -28.04 12.23 -3.76
N LEU A 106 -26.91 12.51 -3.08
CA LEU A 106 -25.93 13.49 -3.57
C LEU A 106 -24.72 12.87 -4.30
N ASN A 107 -24.44 11.58 -4.11
CA ASN A 107 -23.30 10.93 -4.77
C ASN A 107 -23.60 9.45 -5.04
N ASP A 108 -23.47 9.02 -6.29
CA ASP A 108 -23.64 7.61 -6.63
C ASP A 108 -22.45 6.76 -6.17
N ASN A 109 -21.26 7.36 -6.09
CA ASN A 109 -20.02 6.60 -5.93
C ASN A 109 -19.67 6.34 -4.47
N TRP A 110 -19.23 5.11 -4.21
CA TRP A 110 -18.81 4.59 -2.92
C TRP A 110 -17.36 4.96 -2.61
N PRO A 111 -17.09 5.74 -1.55
CA PRO A 111 -15.74 5.92 -1.06
C PRO A 111 -15.30 4.67 -0.29
N VAL A 112 -14.22 4.03 -0.73
CA VAL A 112 -13.66 2.84 -0.06
C VAL A 112 -12.27 3.15 0.44
N VAL A 113 -12.06 2.96 1.74
CA VAL A 113 -10.76 3.15 2.39
C VAL A 113 -10.10 1.80 2.61
N ILE A 114 -8.84 1.68 2.17
CA ILE A 114 -7.98 0.53 2.43
C ILE A 114 -6.80 0.97 3.30
N ASP A 115 -6.66 0.35 4.46
CA ASP A 115 -5.51 0.50 5.33
C ASP A 115 -4.37 -0.38 4.80
N VAL A 116 -3.18 0.21 4.61
CA VAL A 116 -2.00 -0.47 4.07
C VAL A 116 -0.96 -0.58 5.17
N THR A 117 -0.35 -1.75 5.33
CA THR A 117 0.81 -1.95 6.20
C THR A 117 1.99 -2.40 5.38
N LEU A 118 3.10 -1.66 5.48
CA LEU A 118 4.39 -1.99 4.88
C LEU A 118 5.33 -2.45 5.99
N SER A 119 5.94 -3.63 5.83
CA SER A 119 6.82 -4.23 6.83
C SER A 119 8.15 -4.65 6.20
N TYR A 120 9.25 -4.25 6.82
CA TYR A 120 10.60 -4.65 6.41
C TYR A 120 11.53 -4.70 7.62
N LYS A 121 12.21 -5.85 7.81
CA LYS A 121 13.18 -6.07 8.91
C LYS A 121 12.65 -5.70 10.31
N GLY A 122 11.36 -5.94 10.57
CA GLY A 122 10.72 -5.66 11.86
C GLY A 122 10.31 -4.20 12.08
N ILE A 123 10.49 -3.33 11.07
CA ILE A 123 9.97 -1.97 11.07
C ILE A 123 8.69 -1.96 10.23
N GLU A 124 7.64 -1.34 10.77
CA GLU A 124 6.35 -1.20 10.10
C GLU A 124 6.00 0.26 9.86
N ARG A 125 5.30 0.51 8.75
CA ARG A 125 4.69 1.78 8.41
C ARG A 125 3.29 1.54 7.89
N THR A 126 2.36 2.43 8.23
CA THR A 126 0.98 2.34 7.73
C THR A 126 0.64 3.52 6.82
N ALA A 127 -0.13 3.27 5.78
CA ALA A 127 -0.68 4.27 4.88
C ALA A 127 -2.18 4.03 4.65
N LYS A 128 -2.86 4.94 3.96
CA LYS A 128 -4.28 4.80 3.59
C LYS A 128 -4.47 5.06 2.11
N LEU A 129 -5.26 4.21 1.48
CA LEU A 129 -5.75 4.42 0.12
C LEU A 129 -7.21 4.78 0.15
N LEU A 130 -7.58 5.73 -0.69
CA LEU A 130 -8.96 6.09 -0.93
C LEU A 130 -9.30 5.78 -2.39
N PHE A 131 -10.22 4.84 -2.57
CA PHE A 131 -10.82 4.51 -3.86
C PHE A 131 -12.23 5.07 -3.95
N VAL A 132 -12.67 5.30 -5.17
CA VAL A 132 -14.05 5.69 -5.47
C VAL A 132 -14.60 4.66 -6.45
N VAL A 133 -15.66 3.96 -6.07
CA VAL A 133 -16.26 2.88 -6.85
C VAL A 133 -17.66 3.32 -7.29
N ALA A 134 -17.91 3.29 -8.59
CA ALA A 134 -19.25 3.51 -9.12
C ALA A 134 -20.14 2.31 -8.81
N PRO A 135 -21.44 2.52 -8.61
CA PRO A 135 -22.39 1.43 -8.52
C PRO A 135 -22.55 0.75 -9.88
N ARG A 136 -23.09 -0.46 -9.87
CA ARG A 136 -23.42 -1.20 -11.09
C ARG A 136 -24.41 -0.38 -11.94
N GLU A 137 -24.36 -0.57 -13.27
CA GLU A 137 -25.28 0.10 -14.18
C GLU A 137 -26.75 -0.06 -13.74
N GLY A 138 -27.49 1.05 -13.73
CA GLY A 138 -28.88 1.09 -13.27
C GLY A 138 -29.07 1.42 -11.78
N TYR A 139 -28.02 1.42 -10.96
CA TYR A 139 -28.10 1.73 -9.53
C TYR A 139 -27.60 3.16 -9.25
N THR A 140 -28.44 4.17 -9.47
CA THR A 140 -28.11 5.60 -9.22
C THR A 140 -28.95 6.17 -8.08
N CYS A 141 -28.35 7.08 -7.32
CA CYS A 141 -28.97 7.92 -6.29
C CYS A 141 -29.59 9.19 -6.91
N ASP A 142 -29.42 9.44 -8.21
CA ASP A 142 -30.09 10.53 -8.93
C ASP A 142 -31.60 10.29 -8.95
N LYS A 143 -32.31 11.03 -8.08
CA LYS A 143 -33.77 11.03 -7.99
C LYS A 143 -34.47 11.36 -9.33
N TYR A 144 -33.75 11.91 -10.31
CA TYR A 144 -34.29 12.28 -11.62
C TYR A 144 -33.99 11.27 -12.74
N LYS A 145 -33.30 10.17 -12.44
CA LYS A 145 -32.98 9.09 -13.40
C LYS A 145 -33.62 7.74 -13.07
N GLY A 146 -34.45 7.69 -12.02
CA GLY A 146 -35.33 6.56 -11.68
C GLY A 146 -36.74 6.77 -12.20
#